data_AF-A0A5R1NYM5-F1
#
_entry.id   AF-A0A5R1NYM5-F1
#
_cell.length_a   1.000
_cell.length_b   1.000
_cell.length_c   1.000
_cell.angle_alpha   90.00
_cell.angle_beta   90.00
_cell.angle_gamma   90.00
#
_symmetry.space_group_name_H-M   'P 1'
#
loop_
_entity.id
_entity.type
_entity.pdbx_description
1 polymer ?
#
loop_
_entity_poly.entity_id
_entity_poly.type
_entity_poly.pdbx_seq_one_letter_code
_entity_poly.pdbx_strand_id
1 'polypeptide(L)'
;MSAVIRTWLGFAALGAALIHLAVGVTAPFPLSVLLVGFGIAELGWGIATLATGRVITPRIVVGAALIPVFIWGVTAALGSGLGVTSAQTGLPLYPMVVASLFNIFLAATVAIALRRAPNGIPTAVGAASPGTLTPGSPTPGGWRFLTGLVVGGFLLSALTTPALAATEVGSHAVPHGSHGVTELIVPDSGGHGAH
;
A
#
# COMPACT_ATOMS: atom_id res chain seq x y z
N MET A 1 -13.36 4.04 -15.73
CA MET A 1 -12.06 3.81 -15.06
C MET A 1 -11.32 2.71 -15.83
N SER A 2 -10.03 2.90 -16.16
CA SER A 2 -9.26 1.92 -16.94
C SER A 2 -8.89 0.67 -16.12
N ALA A 3 -8.51 -0.42 -16.80
CA ALA A 3 -8.04 -1.65 -16.14
C ALA A 3 -6.80 -1.39 -15.27
N VAL A 4 -5.84 -0.61 -15.78
CA VAL A 4 -4.62 -0.21 -15.05
C VAL A 4 -4.95 0.48 -13.72
N ILE A 5 -5.88 1.43 -13.72
CA ILE A 5 -6.26 2.14 -12.49
C ILE A 5 -6.90 1.18 -11.48
N ARG A 6 -7.74 0.25 -11.92
CA ARG A 6 -8.35 -0.75 -11.02
C ARG A 6 -7.30 -1.66 -10.39
N THR A 7 -6.30 -2.08 -11.16
CA THR A 7 -5.16 -2.83 -10.64
C THR A 7 -4.36 -2.01 -9.63
N TRP A 8 -4.09 -0.73 -9.91
CA TRP A 8 -3.40 0.16 -8.98
C TRP A 8 -4.17 0.38 -7.68
N LEU A 9 -5.51 0.47 -7.74
CA LEU A 9 -6.36 0.52 -6.54
C LEU A 9 -6.25 -0.76 -5.70
N GLY A 10 -6.20 -1.92 -6.36
CA GLY A 10 -5.95 -3.20 -5.69
C GLY A 10 -4.58 -3.22 -5.02
N PHE A 11 -3.52 -2.80 -5.73
CA PHE A 11 -2.17 -2.69 -5.16
C PHE A 11 -2.11 -1.72 -3.97
N ALA A 12 -2.73 -0.55 -4.07
CA ALA A 12 -2.77 0.41 -2.98
C ALA A 12 -3.44 -0.18 -1.73
N ALA A 13 -4.58 -0.86 -1.89
CA ALA A 13 -5.25 -1.54 -0.79
C ALA A 13 -4.37 -2.64 -0.16
N LEU A 14 -3.66 -3.43 -0.97
CA LEU A 14 -2.72 -4.45 -0.48
C LEU A 14 -1.55 -3.83 0.29
N GLY A 15 -0.96 -2.74 -0.22
CA GLY A 15 0.14 -2.04 0.43
C GLY A 15 -0.26 -1.47 1.79
N ALA A 16 -1.40 -0.77 1.85
CA ALA A 16 -1.96 -0.26 3.11
C ALA A 16 -2.26 -1.41 4.09
N ALA A 17 -2.91 -2.48 3.61
CA ALA A 17 -3.29 -3.62 4.44
C ALA A 17 -2.08 -4.29 5.11
N LEU A 18 -1.03 -4.57 4.34
CA LEU A 18 0.18 -5.21 4.87
C LEU A 18 0.84 -4.34 5.95
N ILE A 19 0.90 -3.03 5.73
CA ILE A 19 1.48 -2.10 6.70
C ILE A 19 0.61 -2.02 7.96
N HIS A 20 -0.71 -1.88 7.83
CA HIS A 20 -1.61 -1.84 8.98
C HIS A 20 -1.60 -3.13 9.79
N LEU A 21 -1.49 -4.29 9.15
CA LEU A 21 -1.32 -5.57 9.85
C LEU A 21 0.00 -5.60 10.61
N ALA A 22 1.12 -5.25 9.98
CA ALA A 22 2.44 -5.26 10.61
C ALA A 22 2.52 -4.28 11.80
N VAL A 23 2.03 -3.06 11.64
CA VAL A 23 1.98 -2.08 12.72
C VAL A 23 0.98 -2.50 13.80
N GLY A 24 -0.20 -3.00 13.41
CA GLY A 24 -1.27 -3.37 14.33
C GLY A 24 -0.89 -4.49 15.30
N VAL A 25 -0.08 -5.47 14.88
CA VAL A 25 0.36 -6.57 15.75
C VAL A 25 1.22 -6.09 16.94
N THR A 26 1.87 -4.95 16.81
CA THR A 26 2.79 -4.39 17.83
C THR A 26 2.28 -3.10 18.49
N ALA A 27 1.12 -2.60 18.04
CA ALA A 27 0.50 -1.40 18.57
C ALA A 27 -0.18 -1.63 19.95
N PRO A 28 -0.39 -0.57 20.76
CA PRO A 28 -1.22 -0.64 21.96
C PRO A 28 -2.61 -1.22 21.66
N PHE A 29 -3.19 -1.98 22.59
CA PHE A 29 -4.38 -2.82 22.36
C PHE A 29 -5.53 -2.13 21.59
N PRO A 30 -5.98 -0.89 21.94
CA PRO A 30 -7.05 -0.24 21.19
C PRO A 30 -6.68 0.04 19.72
N LEU A 31 -5.44 0.45 19.47
CA LEU A 31 -4.93 0.71 18.13
C LEU A 31 -4.68 -0.59 17.37
N SER A 32 -4.26 -1.65 18.05
CA SER A 32 -4.08 -2.99 17.48
C SER A 32 -5.37 -3.52 16.87
N VAL A 33 -6.46 -3.53 17.65
CA VAL A 33 -7.78 -3.99 17.17
C VAL A 33 -8.22 -3.21 15.94
N LEU A 34 -8.02 -1.89 15.95
CA LEU A 34 -8.41 -1.02 14.86
C LEU A 34 -7.56 -1.27 13.61
N LEU A 35 -6.24 -1.23 13.71
CA LEU A 35 -5.32 -1.38 12.59
C LEU A 35 -5.39 -2.78 11.99
N VAL A 36 -5.48 -3.83 12.81
CA VAL A 36 -5.67 -5.20 12.32
C VAL A 36 -7.01 -5.35 11.62
N GLY A 37 -8.09 -4.80 12.20
CA GLY A 37 -9.41 -4.81 11.57
C GLY A 37 -9.43 -4.13 10.21
N PHE A 38 -8.82 -2.93 10.11
CA PHE A 38 -8.68 -2.23 8.84
C PHE A 38 -7.76 -2.98 7.87
N GLY A 39 -6.65 -3.53 8.34
CA GLY A 39 -5.75 -4.32 7.50
C GLY A 39 -6.43 -5.55 6.88
N ILE A 40 -7.25 -6.27 7.64
CA ILE A 40 -8.05 -7.39 7.12
C ILE A 40 -9.09 -6.90 6.10
N ALA A 41 -9.80 -5.81 6.41
CA ALA A 41 -10.82 -5.25 5.53
C ALA A 41 -10.22 -4.74 4.20
N GLU A 42 -9.10 -4.03 4.26
CA GLU A 42 -8.35 -3.53 3.10
C GLU A 42 -7.80 -4.69 2.26
N LEU A 43 -7.26 -5.73 2.90
CA LEU A 43 -6.77 -6.94 2.23
C LEU A 43 -7.91 -7.63 1.48
N GLY A 44 -9.03 -7.89 2.16
CA GLY A 44 -10.21 -8.51 1.57
C GLY A 44 -10.77 -7.69 0.40
N TRP A 45 -10.87 -6.37 0.57
CA TRP A 45 -11.37 -5.47 -0.48
C TRP A 45 -10.42 -5.38 -1.68
N GLY A 46 -9.10 -5.32 -1.43
CA GLY A 46 -8.08 -5.29 -2.48
C GLY A 46 -8.11 -6.56 -3.33
N ILE A 47 -8.12 -7.72 -2.68
CA ILE A 47 -8.25 -9.03 -3.35
C ILE A 47 -9.55 -9.10 -4.15
N ALA A 48 -10.68 -8.73 -3.55
CA ALA A 48 -11.97 -8.79 -4.21
C ALA A 48 -12.06 -7.84 -5.42
N THR A 49 -11.46 -6.65 -5.33
CA THR A 49 -11.39 -5.67 -6.44
C THR A 49 -10.55 -6.21 -7.60
N LEU A 50 -9.44 -6.86 -7.30
CA LEU A 50 -8.59 -7.51 -8.31
C LEU A 50 -9.30 -8.71 -8.95
N ALA A 51 -9.89 -9.59 -8.14
CA ALA A 51 -10.56 -10.81 -8.59
C ALA A 51 -11.81 -10.52 -9.43
N THR A 52 -12.59 -9.51 -9.06
CA THR A 52 -13.82 -9.14 -9.79
C THR A 52 -13.56 -8.17 -10.95
N GLY A 53 -12.35 -7.62 -11.04
CA GLY A 53 -11.98 -6.62 -12.04
C GLY A 53 -12.81 -5.33 -11.98
N ARG A 54 -13.50 -5.05 -10.87
CA ARG A 54 -14.37 -3.88 -10.67
C ARG A 54 -14.26 -3.34 -9.25
N VAL A 55 -14.52 -2.04 -9.07
CA VAL A 55 -14.49 -1.41 -7.74
C VAL A 55 -15.76 -1.77 -6.97
N ILE A 56 -15.61 -2.48 -5.84
CA ILE A 56 -16.71 -2.90 -4.97
C ILE A 56 -17.01 -1.79 -3.97
N THR A 57 -18.30 -1.52 -3.71
CA THR A 57 -18.78 -0.56 -2.68
C THR A 57 -18.02 0.80 -2.66
N PRO A 58 -17.94 1.53 -3.80
CA PRO A 58 -17.04 2.67 -3.97
C PRO A 58 -17.29 3.85 -3.01
N ARG A 59 -18.50 4.03 -2.48
CA ARG A 59 -18.77 5.07 -1.47
C ARG A 59 -18.24 4.69 -0.08
N ILE A 60 -18.38 3.41 0.27
CA ILE A 60 -17.93 2.90 1.57
C ILE A 60 -16.41 2.91 1.61
N VAL A 61 -15.73 2.49 0.53
CA VAL A 61 -14.27 2.41 0.53
C VAL A 61 -13.60 3.79 0.68
N VAL A 62 -14.19 4.87 0.15
CA VAL A 62 -13.66 6.22 0.33
C VAL A 62 -13.68 6.62 1.81
N GLY A 63 -14.80 6.38 2.49
CA GLY A 63 -14.89 6.63 3.93
C GLY A 63 -13.93 5.74 4.72
N ALA A 64 -13.97 4.43 4.46
CA ALA A 64 -13.17 3.44 5.16
C ALA A 64 -11.66 3.69 5.03
N ALA A 65 -11.16 3.98 3.83
CA ALA A 65 -9.73 4.24 3.60
C ALA A 65 -9.23 5.50 4.32
N LEU A 66 -10.10 6.50 4.54
CA LEU A 66 -9.71 7.73 5.23
C LEU A 66 -9.73 7.60 6.76
N ILE A 67 -10.37 6.56 7.32
CA ILE A 67 -10.44 6.39 8.78
C ILE A 67 -9.04 6.16 9.39
N PRO A 68 -8.20 5.21 8.91
CA PRO A 68 -6.84 5.04 9.45
C PRO A 68 -6.00 6.31 9.32
N VAL A 69 -6.12 7.01 8.19
CA VAL A 69 -5.41 8.28 7.92
C VAL A 69 -5.82 9.35 8.94
N PHE A 70 -7.11 9.49 9.19
CA PHE A 70 -7.64 10.45 10.15
C PHE A 70 -7.21 10.13 11.58
N ILE A 71 -7.35 8.88 12.00
CA ILE A 71 -6.97 8.43 13.36
C ILE A 71 -5.48 8.66 13.60
N TRP A 72 -4.64 8.25 12.65
CA TRP A 72 -3.21 8.46 12.75
C TRP A 72 -2.86 9.96 12.74
N GLY A 73 -3.44 10.74 11.84
CA GLY A 73 -3.20 12.18 11.73
C GLY A 73 -3.59 12.94 13.00
N VAL A 74 -4.74 12.61 13.60
CA VAL A 74 -5.16 13.17 14.88
C VAL A 74 -4.21 12.77 16.00
N THR A 75 -3.81 11.50 16.07
CA THR A 75 -2.86 11.01 17.09
C THR A 75 -1.51 11.72 16.96
N ALA A 76 -1.00 11.90 15.74
CA ALA A 76 0.26 12.59 15.48
C ALA A 76 0.18 14.10 15.82
N ALA A 77 -0.92 14.76 15.46
CA ALA A 77 -1.10 16.19 15.72
C ALA A 77 -1.28 16.48 17.23
N LEU A 78 -2.13 15.72 17.92
CA LEU A 78 -2.34 15.86 19.36
C LEU A 78 -1.07 15.48 20.13
N GLY A 79 -0.39 14.41 19.74
CA GLY A 79 0.88 14.00 20.35
C GLY A 79 1.94 15.12 20.24
N SER A 80 2.09 15.68 19.04
CA SER A 80 3.05 16.78 18.81
C SER A 80 2.75 18.02 19.66
N GLY A 81 1.46 18.40 19.80
CA GLY A 81 1.04 19.53 20.64
C GLY A 81 1.26 19.31 22.15
N LEU A 82 1.37 18.06 22.57
CA LEU A 82 1.60 17.66 23.97
C LEU A 82 3.07 17.28 24.24
N GLY A 83 3.97 17.47 23.27
CA GLY A 83 5.39 17.09 23.38
C GLY A 83 5.63 15.58 23.33
N VAL A 84 4.64 14.79 22.91
CA VAL A 84 4.71 13.34 22.77
C VAL A 84 5.25 13.00 21.38
N THR A 85 6.42 12.38 21.34
CA THR A 85 7.06 11.92 20.11
C THR A 85 6.35 10.68 19.53
N SER A 86 6.53 10.40 18.24
CA SER A 86 5.97 9.19 17.60
C SER A 86 6.45 7.88 18.23
N ALA A 87 7.66 7.89 18.83
CA ALA A 87 8.18 6.77 19.59
C ALA A 87 7.32 6.47 20.83
N GLN A 88 6.76 7.52 21.45
CA GLN A 88 5.91 7.39 22.63
C GLN A 88 4.46 7.03 22.29
N THR A 89 4.01 7.26 21.05
CA THR A 89 2.68 6.83 20.58
C THR A 89 2.60 5.35 20.23
N GLY A 90 3.76 4.65 20.16
CA GLY A 90 3.83 3.24 19.75
C GLY A 90 3.47 3.01 18.28
N LEU A 91 3.53 4.05 17.45
CA LEU A 91 3.22 3.98 16.02
C LEU A 91 4.42 4.48 15.21
N PRO A 92 5.02 3.65 14.34
CA PRO A 92 6.18 4.06 13.56
C PRO A 92 5.77 5.08 12.48
N LEU A 93 6.45 6.22 12.44
CA LEU A 93 6.07 7.35 11.57
C LEU A 93 6.11 6.97 10.08
N TYR A 94 7.24 6.42 9.62
CA TYR A 94 7.45 6.12 8.19
C TYR A 94 6.44 5.11 7.63
N PRO A 95 6.20 3.93 8.25
CA PRO A 95 5.16 3.01 7.80
C PRO A 95 3.78 3.66 7.72
N MET A 96 3.39 4.45 8.73
CA MET A 96 2.07 5.10 8.76
C MET A 96 1.90 6.17 7.67
N VAL A 97 2.97 6.90 7.33
CA VAL A 97 2.97 7.83 6.18
C VAL A 97 2.75 7.05 4.88
N VAL A 98 3.47 5.95 4.67
CA VAL A 98 3.35 5.13 3.45
C VAL A 98 1.94 4.52 3.33
N ALA A 99 1.40 3.95 4.41
CA ALA A 99 0.02 3.47 4.45
C ALA A 99 -1.00 4.58 4.13
N SER A 100 -0.77 5.77 4.68
CA SER A 100 -1.63 6.93 4.40
C SER A 100 -1.57 7.37 2.94
N LEU A 101 -0.41 7.32 2.30
CA LEU A 101 -0.27 7.62 0.87
C LEU A 101 -1.10 6.65 0.01
N PHE A 102 -1.04 5.35 0.30
CA PHE A 102 -1.86 4.35 -0.39
C PHE A 102 -3.37 4.61 -0.20
N ASN A 103 -3.80 4.90 1.03
CA ASN A 103 -5.20 5.15 1.33
C ASN A 103 -5.72 6.46 0.75
N ILE A 104 -4.91 7.53 0.75
CA ILE A 104 -5.25 8.80 0.09
C ILE A 104 -5.34 8.60 -1.42
N PHE A 105 -4.38 7.90 -2.03
CA PHE A 105 -4.42 7.59 -3.46
C PHE A 105 -5.69 6.82 -3.84
N LEU A 106 -6.03 5.78 -3.05
CA LEU A 106 -7.25 4.99 -3.22
C LEU A 106 -8.49 5.87 -3.11
N ALA A 107 -8.65 6.57 -1.98
CA ALA A 107 -9.82 7.39 -1.70
C ALA A 107 -10.00 8.52 -2.73
N ALA A 108 -8.93 9.24 -3.07
CA ALA A 108 -8.96 10.32 -4.05
C ALA A 108 -9.36 9.81 -5.44
N THR A 109 -8.76 8.70 -5.88
CA THR A 109 -9.04 8.13 -7.21
C THR A 109 -10.50 7.66 -7.32
N VAL A 110 -11.01 6.97 -6.30
CA VAL A 110 -12.41 6.53 -6.26
C VAL A 110 -13.37 7.73 -6.14
N ALA A 111 -13.06 8.71 -5.29
CA ALA A 111 -13.88 9.92 -5.15
C ALA A 111 -13.95 10.74 -6.44
N ILE A 112 -12.81 10.93 -7.14
CA ILE A 112 -12.78 11.60 -8.45
C ILE A 112 -13.59 10.81 -9.47
N ALA A 113 -13.48 9.48 -9.48
CA ALA A 113 -14.27 8.65 -10.39
C ALA A 113 -15.78 8.75 -10.12
N LEU A 114 -16.19 8.81 -8.85
CA LEU A 114 -17.58 9.02 -8.44
C LEU A 114 -18.08 10.42 -8.83
N ARG A 115 -17.26 11.47 -8.66
CA ARG A 115 -17.61 12.85 -9.06
C ARG A 115 -17.77 13.02 -10.56
N ARG A 116 -17.06 12.22 -11.37
CA ARG A 116 -17.12 12.25 -12.84
C ARG A 116 -18.21 11.34 -13.42
N ALA A 117 -18.89 10.53 -12.60
CA ALA A 117 -19.99 9.71 -13.07
C ALA A 117 -21.23 10.59 -13.30
N PRO A 118 -21.84 10.60 -14.51
CA PRO A 118 -23.12 11.28 -14.74
C PRO A 118 -24.17 10.70 -13.77
N ASN A 119 -25.05 11.55 -13.23
CA ASN A 119 -26.05 11.28 -12.19
C ASN A 119 -26.98 10.08 -12.47
N GLY A 120 -26.45 8.85 -12.41
CA GLY A 120 -27.17 7.60 -12.54
C GLY A 120 -26.68 6.63 -11.47
N ILE A 121 -27.64 5.91 -10.89
CA ILE A 121 -27.51 4.87 -9.86
C ILE A 121 -26.16 4.13 -9.94
N PRO A 122 -25.37 4.02 -8.85
CA PRO A 122 -24.02 3.46 -8.91
C PRO A 122 -24.06 1.95 -9.18
N THR A 123 -24.05 1.58 -10.45
CA THR A 123 -23.55 0.29 -10.90
C THR A 123 -22.04 0.23 -10.68
N ALA A 124 -21.52 -0.96 -10.34
CA ALA A 124 -20.11 -1.17 -10.02
C ALA A 124 -19.21 -0.48 -11.06
N VAL A 125 -18.36 0.45 -10.60
CA VAL A 125 -17.52 1.27 -11.48
C VAL A 125 -16.54 0.35 -12.21
N GLY A 126 -16.80 0.15 -13.50
CA GLY A 126 -15.94 -0.66 -14.37
C GLY A 126 -16.34 -2.12 -14.57
N ALA A 127 -17.58 -2.51 -14.25
CA ALA A 127 -18.12 -3.74 -14.83
C ALA A 127 -18.11 -3.61 -16.37
N ALA A 128 -17.36 -4.46 -17.07
CA ALA A 128 -17.55 -4.63 -18.50
C ALA A 128 -18.99 -5.09 -18.72
N SER A 129 -19.76 -4.38 -19.54
CA SER A 129 -21.06 -4.90 -19.99
C SER A 129 -20.85 -6.28 -20.63
N PRO A 130 -21.60 -7.33 -20.26
CA PRO A 130 -21.69 -8.51 -21.07
C PRO A 130 -22.54 -8.14 -22.30
N GLY A 131 -21.90 -7.54 -23.30
CA GLY A 131 -22.54 -7.09 -24.52
C GLY A 131 -21.60 -7.28 -25.69
N THR A 132 -21.90 -8.30 -26.50
CA THR A 132 -21.50 -8.45 -27.92
C THR A 132 -20.03 -8.20 -28.22
N LEU A 133 -19.27 -9.31 -28.35
CA LEU A 133 -18.00 -9.34 -29.07
C LEU A 133 -18.26 -8.87 -30.51
N THR A 134 -18.21 -7.56 -30.74
CA THR A 134 -18.15 -6.99 -32.08
C THR A 134 -16.73 -7.24 -32.59
N PRO A 135 -16.53 -8.01 -33.67
CA PRO A 135 -15.20 -8.23 -34.22
C PRO A 135 -14.61 -6.87 -34.62
N GLY A 136 -13.51 -6.46 -33.98
CA GLY A 136 -12.82 -5.21 -34.28
C GLY A 136 -12.78 -4.15 -33.17
N SER A 137 -13.31 -4.39 -31.96
CA SER A 137 -13.02 -3.47 -30.84
C SER A 137 -11.51 -3.54 -30.52
N PRO A 138 -10.76 -2.42 -30.56
CA PRO A 138 -9.33 -2.45 -30.29
C PRO A 138 -9.10 -3.00 -28.89
N THR A 139 -8.34 -4.09 -28.80
CA THR A 139 -7.84 -4.57 -27.51
C THR A 139 -7.13 -3.39 -26.84
N PRO A 140 -7.42 -3.10 -25.55
CA PRO A 140 -6.63 -2.13 -24.81
C PRO A 140 -5.17 -2.51 -24.99
N GLY A 141 -4.37 -1.62 -25.61
CA GLY A 141 -3.04 -1.98 -26.09
C GLY A 141 -2.25 -2.68 -25.00
N GLY A 142 -1.98 -3.98 -25.18
CA GLY A 142 -1.46 -4.85 -24.11
C GLY A 142 -0.20 -4.29 -23.47
N TRP A 143 0.63 -3.62 -24.26
CA TRP A 143 1.82 -2.90 -23.78
C TRP A 143 1.53 -1.79 -22.77
N ARG A 144 0.47 -0.99 -22.96
CA ARG A 144 0.06 0.06 -21.99
C ARG A 144 -0.42 -0.54 -20.67
N PHE A 145 -1.11 -1.68 -20.75
CA PHE A 145 -1.53 -2.40 -19.55
C PHE A 145 -0.33 -3.02 -18.83
N LEU A 146 0.55 -3.72 -19.55
CA LEU A 146 1.75 -4.35 -19.01
C LEU A 146 2.69 -3.31 -18.38
N THR A 147 2.97 -2.20 -19.06
CA THR A 147 3.77 -1.10 -18.50
C THR A 147 3.12 -0.53 -17.24
N GLY A 148 1.81 -0.27 -17.27
CA GLY A 148 1.07 0.16 -16.09
C GLY A 148 1.14 -0.85 -14.93
N LEU A 149 1.03 -2.14 -15.22
CA LEU A 149 1.14 -3.22 -14.24
C LEU A 149 2.54 -3.26 -13.61
N VAL A 150 3.59 -3.25 -14.43
CA VAL A 150 5.00 -3.29 -13.99
C VAL A 150 5.31 -2.06 -13.13
N VAL A 151 4.91 -0.86 -13.57
CA VAL A 151 5.12 0.37 -12.79
C VAL A 151 4.36 0.31 -11.47
N GLY A 152 3.10 -0.13 -11.48
CA GLY A 152 2.30 -0.26 -10.26
C GLY A 152 2.89 -1.27 -9.26
N GLY A 153 3.33 -2.43 -9.76
CA GLY A 153 3.96 -3.46 -8.93
C GLY A 153 5.32 -3.01 -8.38
N PHE A 154 6.11 -2.31 -9.20
CA PHE A 154 7.37 -1.71 -8.75
C PHE A 154 7.15 -0.67 -7.65
N LEU A 155 6.22 0.26 -7.83
CA LEU A 155 5.88 1.26 -6.81
C LEU A 155 5.37 0.60 -5.53
N LEU A 156 4.47 -0.38 -5.64
CA LEU A 156 3.99 -1.15 -4.50
C LEU A 156 5.15 -1.76 -3.72
N SER A 157 6.05 -2.49 -4.39
CA SER A 157 7.20 -3.13 -3.75
C SER A 157 8.17 -2.11 -3.15
N ALA A 158 8.54 -1.08 -3.93
CA ALA A 158 9.50 -0.07 -3.52
C ALA A 158 9.05 0.73 -2.29
N LEU A 159 7.74 0.92 -2.08
CA LEU A 159 7.21 1.57 -0.88
C LEU A 159 6.94 0.57 0.25
N THR A 160 6.29 -0.55 -0.04
CA THR A 160 5.81 -1.48 1.00
C THR A 160 6.95 -2.24 1.66
N THR A 161 7.96 -2.68 0.90
CA THR A 161 9.10 -3.44 1.45
C THR A 161 9.88 -2.65 2.51
N PRO A 162 10.39 -1.42 2.24
CA PRO A 162 11.06 -0.65 3.28
C PRO A 162 10.10 -0.20 4.39
N ALA A 163 8.81 0.04 4.09
CA ALA A 163 7.83 0.36 5.13
C ALA A 163 7.66 -0.79 6.11
N LEU A 164 7.55 -2.03 5.63
CA LEU A 164 7.50 -3.22 6.47
C LEU A 164 8.80 -3.43 7.25
N ALA A 165 9.95 -3.24 6.60
CA ALA A 165 11.26 -3.35 7.27
C ALA A 165 11.43 -2.34 8.43
N ALA A 166 10.79 -1.17 8.32
CA ALA A 166 10.78 -0.14 9.36
C ALA A 166 9.72 -0.35 10.46
N THR A 167 9.00 -1.46 10.46
CA THR A 167 8.12 -1.87 11.57
C THR A 167 8.86 -2.77 12.55
N GLU A 168 8.32 -2.90 13.76
CA GLU A 168 8.83 -3.87 14.75
C GLU A 168 8.70 -5.33 14.28
N VAL A 169 7.71 -5.65 13.43
CA VAL A 169 7.65 -6.98 12.81
C VAL A 169 8.82 -7.17 11.83
N GLY A 170 9.23 -6.10 11.15
CA GLY A 170 10.39 -6.09 10.26
C GLY A 170 11.73 -6.25 10.98
N SER A 171 11.88 -5.66 12.18
CA SER A 171 13.10 -5.80 13.00
C SER A 171 13.33 -7.24 13.48
N HIS A 172 12.24 -8.02 13.61
CA HIS A 172 12.26 -9.43 13.99
C HIS A 172 12.28 -10.40 12.80
N ALA A 173 12.26 -9.90 11.56
CA ALA A 173 12.38 -10.74 10.37
C ALA A 173 13.81 -11.26 10.23
N VAL A 174 13.97 -12.52 9.79
CA VAL A 174 15.29 -13.11 9.54
C VAL A 174 16.00 -12.32 8.44
N PRO A 175 17.31 -12.06 8.54
CA PRO A 175 18.06 -11.39 7.48
C PRO A 175 17.94 -12.15 6.15
N HIS A 176 17.31 -11.52 5.16
CA HIS A 176 17.07 -12.08 3.83
C HIS A 176 17.58 -11.13 2.75
N GLY A 177 18.91 -10.92 2.74
CA GLY A 177 19.56 -9.96 1.83
C GLY A 177 21.06 -9.81 2.01
N SER A 178 21.66 -10.51 2.98
CA SER A 178 23.12 -10.63 3.13
C SER A 178 23.69 -11.60 2.09
N HIS A 179 23.52 -11.29 0.80
CA HIS A 179 24.39 -11.83 -0.23
C HIS A 179 25.63 -10.94 -0.24
N GLY A 180 26.75 -11.51 0.19
CA GLY A 180 28.00 -10.79 0.40
C GLY A 180 28.32 -9.90 -0.80
N VAL A 181 28.29 -8.59 -0.57
CA VAL A 181 29.23 -7.72 -1.27
C VAL A 181 30.58 -8.28 -0.84
N THR A 182 31.28 -8.95 -1.76
CA THR A 182 32.64 -9.39 -1.52
C THR A 182 33.39 -8.15 -1.08
N GLU A 183 33.67 -8.02 0.22
CA GLU A 183 34.69 -7.11 0.69
C GLU A 183 35.91 -7.42 -0.17
N LEU A 184 36.36 -6.43 -0.92
CA LEU A 184 37.62 -6.53 -1.63
C LEU A 184 38.66 -6.70 -0.53
N ILE A 185 39.03 -7.95 -0.24
CA ILE A 185 40.18 -8.25 0.61
C ILE A 185 41.35 -7.63 -0.13
N VAL A 186 41.74 -6.42 0.29
CA VAL A 186 43.01 -5.83 -0.12
C VAL A 186 44.05 -6.79 0.43
N PRO A 187 44.81 -7.51 -0.42
CA PRO A 187 45.85 -8.39 0.09
C PRO A 187 46.83 -7.52 0.85
N ASP A 188 47.05 -7.86 2.11
CA ASP A 188 48.04 -7.25 2.97
C ASP A 188 49.38 -7.33 2.22
N SER A 189 49.86 -6.20 1.72
CA SER A 189 51.13 -6.13 1.01
C SER A 189 52.22 -6.38 2.06
N GLY A 190 52.68 -7.63 2.10
CA GLY A 190 53.64 -8.14 3.06
C GLY A 190 54.81 -7.19 3.30
N GLY A 191 54.96 -6.80 4.57
CA GLY A 191 56.16 -6.16 5.09
C GLY A 191 56.90 -7.14 6.00
N HIS A 192 57.72 -8.01 5.41
CA HIS A 192 58.82 -8.64 6.14
C HIS A 192 59.83 -7.55 6.54
N GLY A 193 59.97 -7.29 7.84
CA GLY A 193 61.05 -6.50 8.42
C GLY A 193 61.69 -7.32 9.54
N ALA A 194 62.87 -7.86 9.25
CA ALA A 194 63.68 -8.66 10.15
C ALA A 194 64.40 -7.80 11.22
N HIS A 195 64.89 -8.52 12.24
CA HIS A 195 65.84 -8.16 13.30
C HIS A 195 65.25 -7.68 14.62
#